data_AF-A0A0E9LSE4-F1
#
_entry.id   AF-A0A0E9LSE4-F1
#
_cell.length_a   1.000
_cell.length_b   1.000
_cell.length_c   1.000
_cell.angle_alpha   90.00
_cell.angle_beta   90.00
_cell.angle_gamma   90.00
#
_symmetry.space_group_name_H-M   'P 1'
#
loop_
_entity.id
_entity.type
_entity.pdbx_description
1 polymer ?
#
loop_
_entity_poly.entity_id
_entity_poly.type
_entity_poly.pdbx_seq_one_letter_code
_entity_poly.pdbx_strand_id
1 'polypeptide(L)'
;MNFENLTFEKLSSDAERFHIVGNNSYLETYPEFLKYFESIDRIEKHHLIISSHFVYGWMPTIIHINTKEINKVLTLLNAVKAGHILGLEELEILKYCINKSMVGLSKLLHFINPEDYAIWDSRIYRYITGKKSQYGIDKAENYSKYLSEIREISKHQGYPDLHLIIERHFGYPLTSMRAIEILIFETERMRKG
;
A
#
# COMPACT_ATOMS: atom_id res chain seq x y z
N MET A 1 -3.53 0.76 -17.72
CA MET A 1 -4.15 -0.42 -17.06
C MET A 1 -5.65 -0.18 -16.99
N ASN A 2 -6.47 -1.23 -17.10
CA ASN A 2 -7.93 -1.12 -16.94
C ASN A 2 -8.28 -1.25 -15.45
N PHE A 3 -9.09 -0.32 -14.93
CA PHE A 3 -9.52 -0.23 -13.54
C PHE A 3 -11.01 -0.53 -13.33
N GLU A 4 -11.71 -1.05 -14.34
CA GLU A 4 -13.15 -1.37 -14.28
C GLU A 4 -13.58 -2.25 -13.10
N ASN A 5 -12.67 -3.02 -12.51
CA ASN A 5 -12.97 -3.82 -11.32
C ASN A 5 -12.83 -3.06 -10.01
N LEU A 6 -12.26 -1.86 -10.00
CA LEU A 6 -12.11 -1.04 -8.80
C LEU A 6 -13.25 -0.02 -8.77
N THR A 7 -14.43 -0.47 -8.34
CA THR A 7 -15.61 0.39 -8.18
C THR A 7 -16.20 0.23 -6.79
N PHE A 8 -16.95 1.24 -6.35
CA PHE A 8 -17.61 1.20 -5.04
C PHE A 8 -18.61 0.04 -4.94
N GLU A 9 -19.39 -0.22 -5.98
CA GLU A 9 -20.42 -1.27 -6.00
C GLU A 9 -19.80 -2.65 -5.84
N LYS A 10 -18.68 -2.90 -6.51
CA LYS A 10 -17.97 -4.17 -6.41
C LYS A 10 -17.36 -4.37 -5.03
N LEU A 11 -16.71 -3.35 -4.49
CA LEU A 11 -16.14 -3.40 -3.14
C LEU A 11 -17.25 -3.62 -2.10
N SER A 12 -18.40 -2.96 -2.25
CA SER A 12 -19.54 -3.14 -1.36
C SER A 12 -20.06 -4.58 -1.38
N SER A 13 -20.19 -5.17 -2.57
CA SER A 13 -20.57 -6.58 -2.71
C SER A 13 -19.54 -7.55 -2.13
N ASP A 14 -18.24 -7.29 -2.33
CA ASP A 14 -17.17 -8.12 -1.78
C ASP A 14 -17.12 -8.02 -0.24
N ALA A 15 -17.46 -6.86 0.34
CA ALA A 15 -17.45 -6.63 1.78
C ALA A 15 -18.49 -7.46 2.56
N GLU A 16 -19.60 -7.85 1.93
CA GLU A 16 -20.61 -8.73 2.56
C GLU A 16 -20.02 -10.08 2.99
N ARG A 17 -18.96 -10.52 2.30
CA ARG A 17 -18.27 -11.79 2.56
C ARG A 17 -16.89 -11.58 3.19
N PHE A 18 -16.57 -10.35 3.58
CA PHE A 18 -15.26 -10.02 4.11
C PHE A 18 -15.01 -10.74 5.43
N HIS A 19 -13.91 -11.48 5.46
CA HIS A 19 -13.33 -12.06 6.65
C HIS A 19 -11.85 -12.29 6.39
N ILE A 20 -11.08 -12.37 7.48
CA ILE A 20 -9.65 -12.58 7.43
C ILE A 20 -9.37 -14.10 7.42
N VAL A 21 -8.57 -14.59 6.47
CA VAL A 21 -8.34 -16.03 6.27
C VAL A 21 -6.89 -16.47 6.52
N GLY A 22 -6.66 -17.43 7.42
CA GLY A 22 -5.34 -18.07 7.57
C GLY A 22 -4.43 -17.36 8.58
N ASN A 23 -3.11 -17.41 8.37
CA ASN A 23 -2.15 -16.82 9.30
C ASN A 23 -2.17 -15.29 9.24
N ASN A 24 -2.35 -14.65 10.39
CA ASN A 24 -2.56 -13.22 10.57
C ASN A 24 -1.33 -12.47 11.08
N SER A 25 -0.14 -13.07 11.02
CA SER A 25 1.11 -12.43 11.48
C SER A 25 1.36 -11.06 10.82
N TYR A 26 0.94 -10.85 9.56
CA TYR A 26 1.04 -9.52 8.92
C TYR A 26 0.07 -8.49 9.54
N LEU A 27 -1.07 -8.92 10.12
CA LEU A 27 -1.98 -8.05 10.84
C LEU A 27 -1.45 -7.66 12.21
N GLU A 28 -0.71 -8.56 12.86
CA GLU A 28 -0.05 -8.29 14.15
C GLU A 28 1.17 -7.38 13.98
N THR A 29 1.96 -7.58 12.91
CA THR A 29 3.17 -6.77 12.65
C THR A 29 2.87 -5.41 12.03
N TYR A 30 1.70 -5.24 11.38
CA TYR A 30 1.32 -4.00 10.72
C TYR A 30 1.31 -2.77 11.66
N PRO A 31 0.62 -2.80 12.83
CA PRO A 31 0.65 -1.67 13.76
C PRO A 31 2.05 -1.33 14.29
N GLU A 32 2.92 -2.32 14.47
CA GLU A 32 4.29 -2.09 14.94
C GLU A 32 5.12 -1.30 13.92
N PHE A 33 4.91 -1.54 12.63
CA PHE A 33 5.56 -0.76 11.57
C PHE A 33 5.03 0.67 11.47
N LEU A 34 3.73 0.88 11.68
CA LEU A 34 3.17 2.22 11.76
C LEU A 34 3.74 2.98 12.95
N LYS A 35 3.76 2.35 14.13
CA LYS A 35 4.29 2.93 15.37
C LYS A 35 5.77 3.30 15.24
N TYR A 36 6.56 2.48 14.54
CA TYR A 36 7.94 2.81 14.23
C TYR A 36 8.04 4.16 13.50
N PHE A 37 7.29 4.36 12.41
CA PHE A 37 7.33 5.62 11.67
C PHE A 37 6.69 6.79 12.41
N GLU A 38 5.66 6.55 13.21
CA GLU A 38 5.05 7.55 14.08
C GLU A 38 6.08 8.10 15.09
N SER A 39 6.90 7.21 15.67
CA SER A 39 7.93 7.57 16.67
C SER A 39 9.15 8.31 16.11
N ILE A 40 9.29 8.39 14.79
CA ILE A 40 10.43 9.02 14.12
C ILE A 40 10.02 10.39 13.62
N ASP A 41 10.62 11.46 14.13
CA ASP A 41 10.33 12.82 13.65
C ASP A 41 10.84 13.04 12.22
N ARG A 42 12.06 12.57 11.94
CA ARG A 42 12.74 12.74 10.65
C ARG A 42 13.33 11.43 10.16
N ILE A 43 12.96 11.04 8.95
CA ILE A 43 13.52 9.86 8.29
C ILE A 43 14.96 10.17 7.89
N GLU A 44 15.87 9.32 8.36
CA GLU A 44 17.30 9.38 8.08
C GLU A 44 17.74 8.11 7.36
N LYS A 45 19.00 8.07 6.94
CA LYS A 45 19.55 6.93 6.21
C LYS A 45 19.36 5.61 6.94
N HIS A 46 19.57 5.56 8.26
CA HIS A 46 19.43 4.33 9.03
C HIS A 46 17.96 3.89 9.10
N HIS A 47 17.03 4.84 9.29
CA HIS A 47 15.59 4.58 9.23
C HIS A 47 15.17 3.98 7.88
N LEU A 48 15.64 4.56 6.78
CA LEU A 48 15.41 4.03 5.44
C LEU A 48 15.94 2.59 5.30
N ILE A 49 17.18 2.34 5.71
CA ILE A 49 17.79 1.01 5.55
C ILE A 49 17.02 -0.04 6.36
N ILE A 50 16.74 0.22 7.64
CA ILE A 50 16.01 -0.69 8.52
C ILE A 50 14.61 -0.95 7.96
N SER A 51 13.90 0.12 7.59
CA SER A 51 12.54 -0.01 7.09
C SER A 51 12.40 -0.71 5.77
N SER A 52 13.35 -0.47 4.88
CA SER A 52 13.43 -1.21 3.62
C SER A 52 13.59 -2.72 3.87
N HIS A 53 14.34 -3.14 4.89
CA HIS A 53 14.48 -4.57 5.22
C HIS A 53 13.21 -5.16 5.81
N PHE A 54 12.50 -4.49 6.73
CA PHE A 54 11.25 -5.07 7.27
C PHE A 54 10.15 -5.15 6.22
N VAL A 55 10.05 -4.17 5.30
CA VAL A 55 9.11 -4.22 4.18
C VAL A 55 9.37 -5.45 3.31
N TYR A 56 10.64 -5.74 3.05
CA TYR A 56 11.04 -6.92 2.29
C TYR A 56 10.96 -8.22 3.10
N GLY A 57 10.80 -8.15 4.43
CA GLY A 57 10.39 -9.30 5.23
C GLY A 57 9.01 -9.85 4.86
N TRP A 58 8.16 -9.02 4.24
CA TRP A 58 6.86 -9.45 3.66
C TRP A 58 6.97 -9.92 2.20
N MET A 59 8.19 -9.99 1.65
CA MET A 59 8.43 -10.32 0.24
C MET A 59 9.47 -11.46 0.13
N PRO A 60 9.38 -12.33 -0.89
CA PRO A 60 10.32 -13.43 -1.06
C PRO A 60 11.69 -13.01 -1.63
N THR A 61 11.90 -11.71 -1.86
CA THR A 61 13.05 -11.18 -2.60
C THR A 61 14.05 -10.54 -1.64
N ILE A 62 15.34 -10.76 -1.86
CA ILE A 62 16.38 -10.02 -1.14
C ILE A 62 16.42 -8.59 -1.68
N ILE A 63 16.36 -7.62 -0.78
CA ILE A 63 16.38 -6.21 -1.16
C ILE A 63 17.77 -5.74 -1.63
N HIS A 64 17.80 -4.93 -2.69
CA HIS A 64 18.93 -4.09 -3.02
C HIS A 64 18.58 -2.61 -2.84
N ILE A 65 19.31 -1.92 -1.96
CA ILE A 65 19.12 -0.49 -1.69
C ILE A 65 20.17 0.31 -2.46
N ASN A 66 19.73 1.14 -3.40
CA ASN A 66 20.60 2.05 -4.13
C ASN A 66 20.69 3.40 -3.42
N THR A 67 21.86 3.72 -2.89
CA THR A 67 22.11 4.93 -2.08
C THR A 67 22.77 6.08 -2.85
N LYS A 68 22.87 6.00 -4.19
CA LYS A 68 23.51 7.06 -5.01
C LYS A 68 22.88 8.44 -4.80
N GLU A 69 21.55 8.50 -4.77
CA GLU A 69 20.76 9.73 -4.64
C GLU A 69 20.15 9.89 -3.23
N ILE A 70 20.87 9.41 -2.19
CA ILE A 70 20.30 9.27 -0.83
C ILE A 70 19.72 10.58 -0.28
N ASN A 71 20.33 11.73 -0.55
CA ASN A 71 19.82 13.02 -0.07
C ASN A 71 18.46 13.34 -0.69
N LYS A 72 18.30 13.13 -2.01
CA LYS A 72 17.03 13.34 -2.72
C LYS A 72 15.96 12.38 -2.21
N VAL A 73 16.33 11.12 -2.00
CA VAL A 73 15.45 10.09 -1.42
C VAL A 73 14.97 10.50 -0.04
N LEU A 74 15.86 10.89 0.87
CA LEU A 74 15.48 11.29 2.23
C LEU A 74 14.60 12.55 2.23
N THR A 75 14.87 13.52 1.36
CA THR A 75 13.99 14.70 1.19
C THR A 75 12.57 14.27 0.81
N LEU A 76 12.43 13.40 -0.19
CA LEU A 76 11.11 12.93 -0.64
C LEU A 76 10.39 12.10 0.42
N LEU A 77 11.08 11.22 1.15
CA LEU A 77 10.45 10.43 2.21
C LEU A 77 9.97 11.29 3.39
N ASN A 78 10.74 12.32 3.76
CA ASN A 78 10.30 13.27 4.78
C ASN A 78 9.13 14.14 4.29
N ALA A 79 9.10 14.48 2.99
CA ALA A 79 7.94 15.16 2.40
C ALA A 79 6.69 14.26 2.46
N VAL A 80 6.81 12.97 2.14
CA VAL A 80 5.71 11.99 2.27
C VAL A 80 5.21 11.91 3.70
N LYS A 81 6.11 11.84 4.68
CA LYS A 81 5.76 11.85 6.10
C LYS A 81 5.00 13.13 6.51
N ALA A 82 5.29 14.25 5.85
CA ALA A 82 4.60 15.52 6.04
C ALA A 82 3.30 15.68 5.20
N GLY A 83 2.83 14.61 4.54
CA GLY A 83 1.59 14.62 3.76
C GLY A 83 1.75 14.97 2.27
N HIS A 84 2.98 14.99 1.74
CA HIS A 84 3.19 15.25 0.30
C HIS A 84 2.77 14.04 -0.54
N ILE A 85 1.99 14.31 -1.59
CA ILE A 85 1.60 13.32 -2.60
C ILE A 85 2.60 13.37 -3.75
N LEU A 86 3.45 12.35 -3.80
CA LEU A 86 4.49 12.18 -4.83
C LEU A 86 3.92 12.16 -6.27
N GLY A 87 4.56 12.91 -7.15
CA GLY A 87 4.38 12.81 -8.60
C GLY A 87 5.14 11.63 -9.22
N LEU A 88 4.95 11.41 -10.53
CA LEU A 88 5.53 10.26 -11.25
C LEU A 88 7.07 10.25 -11.21
N GLU A 89 7.72 11.40 -11.41
CA GLU A 89 9.18 11.49 -11.36
C GLU A 89 9.72 11.15 -9.96
N GLU A 90 9.06 11.65 -8.92
CA GLU A 90 9.43 11.42 -7.53
C GLU A 90 9.26 9.94 -7.14
N LEU A 91 8.18 9.31 -7.59
CA LEU A 91 7.97 7.87 -7.46
C LEU A 91 9.10 7.07 -8.15
N GLU A 92 9.51 7.45 -9.36
CA GLU A 92 10.59 6.77 -10.07
C GLU A 92 11.95 6.89 -9.35
N ILE A 93 12.24 8.06 -8.77
CA ILE A 93 13.44 8.28 -7.96
C ILE A 93 13.46 7.35 -6.75
N LEU A 94 12.37 7.31 -5.99
CA LEU A 94 12.27 6.45 -4.81
C LEU A 94 12.25 4.96 -5.18
N LYS A 95 11.58 4.61 -6.28
CA LYS A 95 11.53 3.23 -6.79
C LYS A 95 12.94 2.74 -7.12
N TYR A 96 13.76 3.59 -7.75
CA TYR A 96 15.14 3.25 -8.09
C TYR A 96 16.02 3.01 -6.85
N CYS A 97 15.71 3.66 -5.72
CA CYS A 97 16.36 3.41 -4.44
C CYS A 97 16.01 2.02 -3.88
N ILE A 98 14.76 1.56 -4.06
CA ILE A 98 14.24 0.35 -3.43
C ILE A 98 13.98 -0.74 -4.48
N ASN A 99 15.04 -1.47 -4.84
CA ASN A 99 15.01 -2.62 -5.75
C ASN A 99 14.31 -2.39 -7.11
N LYS A 100 14.11 -1.14 -7.53
CA LYS A 100 13.31 -0.79 -8.73
C LYS A 100 11.87 -1.33 -8.69
N SER A 101 11.31 -1.54 -7.49
CA SER A 101 9.99 -2.18 -7.32
C SER A 101 8.94 -1.22 -6.78
N MET A 102 7.83 -1.09 -7.50
CA MET A 102 6.67 -0.34 -6.97
C MET A 102 5.97 -1.09 -5.83
N VAL A 103 6.05 -2.42 -5.84
CA VAL A 103 5.47 -3.25 -4.78
C VAL A 103 6.20 -3.03 -3.45
N GLY A 104 7.53 -2.97 -3.48
CA GLY A 104 8.34 -2.64 -2.31
C GLY A 104 8.16 -1.18 -1.88
N LEU A 105 8.23 -0.25 -2.84
CA LEU A 105 8.08 1.17 -2.56
C LEU A 105 6.71 1.49 -1.95
N SER A 106 5.60 0.98 -2.50
CA SER A 106 4.25 1.27 -2.00
C SER A 106 4.04 0.85 -0.54
N LYS A 107 4.64 -0.27 -0.11
CA LYS A 107 4.60 -0.71 1.28
C LYS A 107 5.35 0.24 2.19
N LEU A 108 6.56 0.65 1.79
CA LEU A 108 7.31 1.64 2.55
C LEU A 108 6.53 2.94 2.68
N LEU A 109 6.00 3.47 1.57
CA LEU A 109 5.21 4.70 1.55
C LEU A 109 3.96 4.58 2.44
N HIS A 110 3.25 3.46 2.36
CA HIS A 110 2.10 3.19 3.21
C HIS A 110 2.44 3.18 4.69
N PHE A 111 3.56 2.58 5.10
CA PHE A 111 3.96 2.61 6.50
C PHE A 111 4.41 3.99 6.98
N ILE A 112 4.94 4.83 6.09
CA ILE A 112 5.32 6.21 6.41
C ILE A 112 4.08 7.11 6.53
N ASN A 113 3.13 6.97 5.62
CA ASN A 113 1.92 7.76 5.56
C ASN A 113 0.74 6.90 5.03
N PRO A 114 0.02 6.19 5.91
CA PRO A 114 -1.09 5.34 5.51
C PRO A 114 -2.34 6.13 5.11
N GLU A 115 -2.40 7.44 5.33
CA GLU A 115 -3.54 8.28 4.94
C GLU A 115 -3.58 8.53 3.42
N ASP A 116 -2.41 8.71 2.80
CA ASP A 116 -2.32 9.07 1.37
C ASP A 116 -1.88 7.92 0.47
N TYR A 117 -1.27 6.88 1.04
CA TYR A 117 -0.69 5.78 0.29
C TYR A 117 -1.36 4.47 0.67
N ALA A 118 -1.82 3.70 -0.32
CA ALA A 118 -2.22 2.30 -0.15
C ALA A 118 -1.08 1.36 -0.57
N ILE A 119 -1.06 0.16 0.00
CA ILE A 119 -0.17 -0.92 -0.43
C ILE A 119 -0.55 -1.37 -1.84
N TRP A 120 0.48 -1.57 -2.67
CA TRP A 120 0.33 -2.10 -4.02
C TRP A 120 1.06 -3.44 -4.11
N ASP A 121 0.33 -4.50 -4.49
CA ASP A 121 0.90 -5.83 -4.64
C ASP A 121 0.24 -6.65 -5.76
N SER A 122 0.70 -7.89 -5.92
CA SER A 122 0.20 -8.78 -6.98
C SER A 122 -1.26 -9.20 -6.84
N ARG A 123 -1.83 -9.20 -5.62
CA ARG A 123 -3.24 -9.49 -5.38
C ARG A 123 -4.06 -8.28 -5.76
N ILE A 124 -3.68 -7.09 -5.30
CA ILE A 124 -4.33 -5.83 -5.70
C ILE A 124 -4.33 -5.70 -7.23
N TYR A 125 -3.17 -5.91 -7.87
CA TYR A 125 -3.05 -5.87 -9.32
C TYR A 125 -4.00 -6.85 -10.03
N ARG A 126 -4.09 -8.09 -9.54
CA ARG A 126 -4.94 -9.13 -10.13
C ARG A 126 -6.41 -8.83 -9.94
N TYR A 127 -6.81 -8.31 -8.78
CA TYR A 127 -8.20 -7.90 -8.53
C TYR A 127 -8.66 -6.86 -9.55
N ILE A 128 -7.83 -5.81 -9.73
CA ILE A 128 -8.14 -4.67 -10.60
C ILE A 128 -8.17 -5.10 -12.07
N THR A 129 -7.19 -5.88 -12.50
CA THR A 129 -7.04 -6.21 -13.93
C THR A 129 -7.76 -7.48 -14.36
N GLY A 130 -8.10 -8.37 -13.42
CA GLY A 130 -8.53 -9.75 -13.70
C GLY A 130 -7.43 -10.64 -14.31
N LYS A 131 -6.20 -10.13 -14.47
CA LYS A 131 -5.12 -10.82 -15.19
C LYS A 131 -4.19 -11.57 -14.23
N LYS A 132 -3.75 -12.76 -14.64
CA LYS A 132 -2.69 -13.51 -13.93
C LYS A 132 -1.30 -12.93 -14.14
N SER A 133 -1.05 -12.32 -15.30
CA SER A 133 0.22 -11.64 -15.60
C SER A 133 0.39 -10.39 -14.75
N GLN A 134 1.60 -10.15 -14.27
CA GLN A 134 1.99 -8.96 -13.50
C GLN A 134 2.65 -7.88 -14.38
N TYR A 135 2.59 -8.02 -15.71
CA TYR A 135 3.20 -7.05 -16.63
C TYR A 135 2.61 -5.65 -16.41
N GLY A 136 3.45 -4.72 -15.95
CA GLY A 136 3.05 -3.34 -15.65
C GLY A 136 2.84 -3.04 -14.16
N ILE A 137 2.99 -4.02 -13.26
CA ILE A 137 2.88 -3.78 -11.82
C ILE A 137 3.92 -2.78 -11.29
N ASP A 138 5.10 -2.71 -11.90
CA ASP A 138 6.18 -1.79 -11.51
C ASP A 138 6.14 -0.41 -12.22
N LYS A 139 5.05 -0.10 -12.94
CA LYS A 139 4.85 1.22 -13.57
C LYS A 139 4.30 2.22 -12.55
N ALA A 140 5.00 3.33 -12.33
CA ALA A 140 4.55 4.37 -11.39
C ALA A 140 3.19 4.96 -11.77
N GLU A 141 2.86 5.03 -13.06
CA GLU A 141 1.57 5.53 -13.55
C GLU A 141 0.41 4.66 -13.10
N ASN A 142 0.60 3.35 -13.07
CA ASN A 142 -0.42 2.42 -12.61
C ASN A 142 -0.63 2.53 -11.10
N TYR A 143 0.43 2.71 -10.31
CA TYR A 143 0.32 2.94 -8.88
C TYR A 143 -0.33 4.29 -8.56
N SER A 144 0.11 5.36 -9.23
CA SER A 144 -0.46 6.70 -9.06
C SER A 144 -1.96 6.71 -9.38
N LYS A 145 -2.37 6.04 -10.48
CA LYS A 145 -3.78 5.90 -10.81
C LYS A 145 -4.53 5.07 -9.76
N TYR A 146 -3.95 3.99 -9.25
CA TYR A 146 -4.56 3.23 -8.17
C TYR A 146 -4.84 4.07 -6.92
N LEU A 147 -3.89 4.91 -6.50
CA LEU A 147 -4.10 5.82 -5.37
C LEU A 147 -5.19 6.87 -5.64
N SER A 148 -5.33 7.37 -6.87
CA SER A 148 -6.42 8.29 -7.20
C SER A 148 -7.77 7.59 -7.16
N GLU A 149 -7.88 6.38 -7.73
CA GLU A 149 -9.15 5.63 -7.74
C GLU A 149 -9.62 5.30 -6.31
N ILE A 150 -8.71 4.87 -5.42
CA ILE A 150 -9.06 4.63 -4.01
C ILE A 150 -9.58 5.91 -3.34
N ARG A 151 -8.92 7.05 -3.57
CA ARG A 151 -9.34 8.34 -3.00
C ARG A 151 -10.66 8.84 -3.55
N GLU A 152 -11.00 8.53 -4.80
CA GLU A 152 -12.32 8.85 -5.32
C GLU A 152 -13.39 7.93 -4.73
N ILE A 153 -13.11 6.64 -4.56
CA ILE A 153 -14.02 5.69 -3.93
C ILE A 153 -14.28 6.06 -2.47
N SER A 154 -13.27 6.51 -1.72
CA SER A 154 -13.44 6.89 -0.31
C SER A 154 -14.33 8.13 -0.11
N LYS A 155 -14.59 8.91 -1.18
CA LYS A 155 -15.53 10.04 -1.16
C LYS A 155 -16.98 9.60 -1.43
N HIS A 156 -17.22 8.35 -1.81
CA HIS A 156 -18.57 7.87 -2.10
C HIS A 156 -19.45 7.93 -0.84
N GLN A 157 -20.71 8.33 -0.98
CA GLN A 157 -21.63 8.53 0.15
C GLN A 157 -21.83 7.28 1.04
N GLY A 158 -21.75 6.09 0.45
CA GLY A 158 -21.86 4.81 1.16
C GLY A 158 -20.54 4.27 1.72
N TYR A 159 -19.42 4.98 1.50
CA TYR A 159 -18.12 4.56 2.00
C TYR A 159 -18.02 4.45 3.52
N PRO A 160 -18.61 5.33 4.34
CA PRO A 160 -18.56 5.19 5.79
C PRO A 160 -19.11 3.85 6.30
N ASP A 161 -20.22 3.37 5.74
CA ASP A 161 -20.80 2.07 6.13
C ASP A 161 -19.89 0.90 5.71
N LEU A 162 -19.35 0.97 4.48
CA LEU A 162 -18.38 0.01 3.98
C LEU A 162 -17.12 -0.04 4.87
N HIS A 163 -16.62 1.11 5.29
CA HIS A 163 -15.46 1.23 6.16
C HIS A 163 -15.70 0.53 7.50
N LEU A 164 -16.84 0.78 8.15
CA LEU A 164 -17.21 0.16 9.42
C LEU A 164 -17.33 -1.37 9.33
N ILE A 165 -17.84 -1.89 8.22
CA ILE A 165 -17.91 -3.35 7.97
C ILE A 165 -16.51 -3.97 7.97
N ILE A 166 -15.51 -3.27 7.44
CA ILE A 166 -14.12 -3.75 7.35
C ILE A 166 -13.42 -3.58 8.70
N GLU A 167 -13.47 -2.36 9.26
CA GLU A 167 -12.73 -1.96 10.45
C GLU A 167 -13.06 -2.80 11.69
N ARG A 168 -14.32 -3.25 11.84
CA ARG A 168 -14.74 -4.11 12.98
C ARG A 168 -13.95 -5.43 13.12
N HIS A 169 -13.21 -5.84 12.08
CA HIS A 169 -12.36 -7.03 12.09
C HIS A 169 -10.95 -6.76 12.64
N PHE A 170 -10.63 -5.51 13.00
CA PHE A 170 -9.30 -5.08 13.42
C PHE A 170 -9.36 -4.50 14.84
N GLY A 171 -8.28 -4.71 15.59
CA GLY A 171 -8.11 -4.16 16.94
C GLY A 171 -7.51 -2.74 16.96
N TYR A 172 -7.46 -2.08 15.81
CA TYR A 172 -6.87 -0.76 15.61
C TYR A 172 -7.63 -0.03 14.49
N PRO A 173 -7.65 1.31 14.50
CA PRO A 173 -8.36 2.09 13.48
C PRO A 173 -7.69 1.94 12.11
N LEU A 174 -8.48 1.97 11.05
CA LEU A 174 -7.99 1.91 9.67
C LEU A 174 -8.09 3.26 8.98
N THR A 175 -7.09 3.59 8.17
CA THR A 175 -7.24 4.68 7.20
C THR A 175 -8.12 4.24 6.03
N SER A 176 -8.64 5.19 5.26
CA SER A 176 -9.46 4.85 4.10
C SER A 176 -8.68 4.03 3.06
N MET A 177 -7.41 4.39 2.86
CA MET A 177 -6.49 3.70 1.96
C MET A 177 -6.26 2.25 2.42
N ARG A 178 -6.07 2.04 3.73
CA ARG A 178 -5.87 0.70 4.29
C ARG A 178 -7.14 -0.16 4.21
N ALA A 179 -8.31 0.39 4.55
CA ALA A 179 -9.56 -0.35 4.54
C ALA A 179 -9.91 -0.88 3.13
N ILE A 180 -9.80 -0.05 2.10
CA ILE A 180 -10.06 -0.48 0.72
C ILE A 180 -9.01 -1.50 0.26
N GLU A 181 -7.72 -1.24 0.54
CA GLU A 181 -6.65 -2.15 0.15
C GLU A 181 -6.80 -3.54 0.80
N ILE A 182 -7.10 -3.60 2.10
CA ILE A 182 -7.15 -4.89 2.81
C ILE A 182 -8.37 -5.70 2.39
N LEU A 183 -9.50 -5.04 2.11
CA LEU A 183 -10.68 -5.69 1.52
C LEU A 183 -10.33 -6.37 0.19
N ILE A 184 -9.62 -5.66 -0.70
CA ILE A 184 -9.20 -6.21 -1.99
C ILE A 184 -8.23 -7.38 -1.79
N PHE A 185 -7.25 -7.21 -0.90
CA PHE A 185 -6.24 -8.22 -0.62
C PHE A 185 -6.85 -9.52 -0.09
N GLU A 186 -7.78 -9.43 0.86
CA GLU A 186 -8.48 -10.59 1.43
C GLU A 186 -9.42 -11.25 0.41
N THR A 187 -10.15 -10.46 -0.37
CA THR A 187 -11.00 -10.97 -1.44
C THR A 187 -10.22 -11.82 -2.44
N GLU A 188 -9.04 -11.35 -2.84
CA GLU A 188 -8.16 -12.12 -3.73
C GLU A 188 -7.46 -13.29 -3.06
N ARG A 189 -7.26 -13.24 -1.73
CA ARG A 189 -6.75 -14.37 -0.96
C ARG A 189 -7.77 -15.50 -0.91
N MET A 190 -9.05 -15.18 -0.68
CA MET A 190 -10.16 -16.14 -0.65
C MET A 190 -10.37 -16.86 -1.99
N ARG A 191 -10.21 -16.19 -3.13
CA ARG A 191 -10.35 -16.80 -4.47
C ARG A 191 -9.31 -17.90 -4.77
N LYS A 192 -8.26 -18.01 -3.96
CA LYS A 192 -7.21 -19.04 -4.07
C LYS A 192 -7.30 -20.13 -3.00
N GLY A 193 -8.36 -20.12 -2.19
CA GLY A 193 -8.74 -21.22 -1.30
C GLY A 193 -9.63 -22.23 -1.99
#